data_AF-A0A4R2TJB2-F1
#
_entry.id   AF-A0A4R2TJB2-F1
#
_cell.length_a   1.000
_cell.length_b   1.000
_cell.length_c   1.000
_cell.angle_alpha   90.00
_cell.angle_beta   90.00
_cell.angle_gamma   90.00
#
_symmetry.space_group_name_H-M   'P 1'
#
loop_
_entity.id
_entity.type
_entity.pdbx_description
1 polymer ?
#
loop_
_entity_poly.entity_id
_entity_poly.type
_entity_poly.pdbx_seq_one_letter_code
_entity_poly.pdbx_strand_id
1 'polypeptide(L)'
;MATKNDPTVGNWARKLGLVAIGIFALSFLGSRLAVFASKFVTGDPGWAQAIGSVLAILAGFAGVLYQVGQSKADAKEQRDERGRAAHLLAYDAFETVTERLQAMLKASRAYPTHRLRGERTNEMIAAMREIDTSTLPPIMLADFIRLRSRVFAINQRITEIYKSEEKTSNGNSGRNKGERRKRLNSAVQVWKEALTYFDNIQTTATGIGGSPQDLTKPVEITGYAYPDTQIFPRRSVLKRISETLIK
;
A
#
# COMPACT_ATOMS: atom_id res chain seq x y z
N MET A 1 -13.84 -28.24 -2.64
CA MET A 1 -14.10 -26.80 -2.74
C MET A 1 -14.99 -26.40 -1.56
N ALA A 2 -14.41 -25.82 -0.51
CA ALA A 2 -15.17 -25.33 0.64
C ALA A 2 -15.32 -23.81 0.50
N THR A 3 -16.56 -23.34 0.34
CA THR A 3 -16.89 -21.92 0.34
C THR A 3 -16.68 -21.38 1.75
N LYS A 4 -15.59 -20.64 1.94
CA LYS A 4 -15.26 -19.96 3.20
C LYS A 4 -16.38 -18.95 3.48
N ASN A 5 -17.15 -19.17 4.53
CA ASN A 5 -18.20 -18.24 4.98
C ASN A 5 -17.57 -16.86 5.20
N ASP A 6 -17.91 -15.92 4.34
CA ASP A 6 -17.41 -14.55 4.38
C ASP A 6 -18.11 -13.81 5.54
N PRO A 7 -17.41 -13.46 6.63
CA PRO A 7 -18.02 -12.84 7.81
C PRO A 7 -18.62 -11.46 7.53
N THR A 8 -18.37 -10.89 6.35
CA THR A 8 -18.90 -9.60 5.90
C THR A 8 -20.41 -9.66 5.65
N VAL A 9 -20.95 -10.76 5.13
CA VAL A 9 -22.38 -10.89 4.77
C VAL A 9 -23.28 -10.86 6.01
N GLY A 10 -22.82 -11.45 7.13
CA GLY A 10 -23.57 -11.46 8.38
C GLY A 10 -23.69 -10.08 9.05
N ASN A 11 -22.68 -9.22 8.89
CA ASN A 11 -22.70 -7.88 9.46
C ASN A 11 -23.66 -6.94 8.72
N TRP A 12 -23.82 -7.10 7.41
CA TRP A 12 -24.79 -6.33 6.63
C TRP A 12 -26.24 -6.65 7.00
N ALA A 13 -26.57 -7.93 7.15
CA ALA A 13 -27.92 -8.35 7.56
C ALA A 13 -28.28 -7.83 8.97
N ARG A 14 -27.32 -7.82 9.90
CA ARG A 14 -27.51 -7.24 11.25
C ARG A 14 -27.67 -5.72 11.23
N LYS A 15 -26.88 -5.01 10.43
CA LYS A 15 -27.03 -3.56 10.25
C LYS A 15 -28.38 -3.19 9.64
N LEU A 16 -28.82 -3.91 8.60
CA LEU A 16 -30.15 -3.71 7.98
C LEU A 16 -31.28 -4.02 8.97
N GLY A 17 -31.15 -5.09 9.76
CA GLY A 17 -32.12 -5.43 10.81
C GLY A 17 -32.24 -4.33 11.87
N LEU A 18 -31.12 -3.77 12.34
CA LEU A 18 -31.14 -2.68 13.33
C LEU A 18 -31.73 -1.38 12.76
N VAL A 19 -31.47 -1.05 11.50
CA VAL A 19 -32.09 0.11 10.83
C VAL A 19 -33.59 -0.08 10.67
N ALA A 20 -34.04 -1.27 10.23
CA ALA A 20 -35.45 -1.59 10.10
C ALA A 20 -36.19 -1.55 11.45
N ILE A 21 -35.58 -2.10 12.51
CA ILE A 21 -36.11 -2.03 13.88
C ILE A 21 -36.20 -0.57 14.35
N GLY A 22 -35.19 0.26 14.07
CA GLY A 22 -35.21 1.68 14.39
C GLY A 22 -36.34 2.44 13.69
N ILE A 23 -36.55 2.19 12.40
CA ILE A 23 -37.65 2.81 11.62
C ILE A 23 -39.01 2.36 12.15
N PHE A 24 -39.19 1.07 12.44
CA PHE A 24 -40.43 0.56 13.03
C PHE A 24 -40.70 1.13 14.42
N ALA A 25 -39.67 1.22 15.27
CA ALA A 25 -39.80 1.80 16.61
C ALA A 25 -40.15 3.29 16.55
N LEU A 26 -39.54 4.07 15.65
CA LEU A 26 -39.86 5.49 15.43
C LEU A 26 -41.30 5.66 14.91
N SER A 27 -41.75 4.79 14.01
CA SER A 27 -43.12 4.82 13.48
C SER A 27 -44.15 4.48 14.56
N PHE A 28 -43.84 3.51 15.43
CA PHE A 28 -44.69 3.12 16.55
C PHE A 28 -44.72 4.19 17.65
N LEU A 29 -43.58 4.82 17.93
CA LEU A 29 -43.47 5.89 18.91
C LEU A 29 -44.19 7.15 18.40
N GLY A 30 -44.05 7.50 17.12
CA GLY A 30 -44.74 8.62 16.50
C GLY A 30 -46.27 8.47 16.52
N SER A 31 -46.78 7.27 16.22
CA SER A 31 -48.22 6.99 16.27
C SER A 31 -48.77 6.99 17.71
N ARG A 32 -48.00 6.48 18.69
CA ARG A 32 -48.36 6.55 20.11
C ARG A 32 -48.29 7.97 20.68
N LEU A 33 -47.30 8.76 20.28
CA LEU A 33 -47.15 10.15 20.69
C LEU A 33 -48.26 11.03 20.09
N ALA A 34 -48.69 10.76 18.86
CA ALA A 34 -49.82 11.44 18.23
C ALA A 34 -51.14 11.19 18.99
N VAL A 35 -51.39 9.95 19.40
CA VAL A 35 -52.57 9.57 20.21
C VAL A 35 -52.49 10.11 21.64
N PHE A 36 -51.28 10.27 22.19
CA PHE A 36 -51.10 10.87 23.52
C PHE A 36 -51.25 12.39 23.48
N ALA A 37 -50.67 13.06 22.47
CA ALA A 37 -50.80 14.49 22.25
C ALA A 37 -52.25 14.90 21.98
N SER A 38 -53.03 14.10 21.25
CA SER A 38 -54.45 14.38 21.00
C SER A 38 -55.31 14.39 22.28
N LYS A 39 -54.82 13.85 23.41
CA LYS A 39 -55.50 13.91 24.71
C LYS A 39 -55.19 15.16 25.53
N PHE A 40 -54.13 15.90 25.19
CA PHE A 40 -53.72 17.11 25.90
C PHE A 40 -53.97 18.42 25.11
N VAL A 41 -54.46 18.33 23.87
CA VAL A 41 -54.76 19.48 23.01
C VAL A 41 -56.21 19.93 23.23
N THR A 42 -56.42 20.78 24.23
CA THR A 42 -57.61 21.67 24.32
C THR A 42 -57.22 23.15 24.31
N GLY A 43 -55.95 23.48 24.05
CA GLY A 43 -55.45 24.85 23.87
C GLY A 43 -54.28 24.89 22.87
N ASP A 44 -54.43 25.76 21.88
CA ASP A 44 -53.50 26.21 20.82
C ASP A 44 -52.41 25.22 20.31
N PRO A 45 -52.55 24.63 19.09
CA PRO A 45 -51.68 23.56 18.59
C PRO A 45 -50.25 23.96 18.18
N GLY A 46 -49.91 25.26 18.20
CA GLY A 46 -48.64 25.76 17.66
C GLY A 46 -47.37 25.24 18.37
N TRP A 47 -47.45 24.95 19.67
CA TRP A 47 -46.28 24.53 20.46
C TRP A 47 -45.81 23.10 20.10
N ALA A 48 -46.74 22.20 19.79
CA ALA A 48 -46.42 20.82 19.42
C ALA A 48 -45.72 20.74 18.06
N GLN A 49 -46.15 21.57 17.10
CA GLN A 49 -45.49 21.72 15.81
C GLN A 49 -44.08 22.28 15.96
N ALA A 50 -43.88 23.26 16.84
CA ALA A 50 -42.56 23.81 17.13
C ALA A 50 -41.61 22.73 17.69
N ILE A 51 -42.02 21.96 18.71
CA ILE A 51 -41.20 20.89 19.27
C ILE A 51 -40.90 19.80 18.23
N GLY A 52 -41.91 19.41 17.43
CA GLY A 52 -41.73 18.44 16.35
C GLY A 52 -40.71 18.90 15.31
N SER A 53 -40.74 20.18 14.92
CA SER A 53 -39.78 20.75 13.98
C SER A 53 -38.35 20.77 14.53
N VAL A 54 -38.18 21.12 15.82
CA VAL A 54 -36.87 21.09 16.48
C VAL A 54 -36.32 19.66 16.56
N LEU A 55 -37.14 18.68 16.92
CA LEU A 55 -36.74 17.27 16.96
C LEU A 55 -36.38 16.73 15.57
N ALA A 56 -37.14 17.09 14.54
CA ALA A 56 -36.84 16.70 13.17
C ALA A 56 -35.50 17.28 12.68
N ILE A 57 -35.22 18.55 12.99
CA ILE A 57 -33.95 19.21 12.67
C ILE A 57 -32.79 18.51 13.40
N LEU A 58 -32.92 18.24 14.70
CA LEU A 58 -31.90 17.54 15.48
C LEU A 58 -31.65 16.12 14.95
N ALA A 59 -32.70 15.37 14.60
CA ALA A 59 -32.57 14.06 13.98
C ALA A 59 -31.86 14.12 12.62
N GLY A 60 -32.18 15.14 11.80
CA GLY A 60 -31.50 15.39 10.53
C GLY A 60 -30.00 15.65 10.70
N PHE A 61 -29.61 16.52 11.63
CA PHE A 61 -28.19 16.78 11.92
C PHE A 61 -27.46 15.55 12.47
N ALA A 62 -28.10 14.78 13.36
CA ALA A 62 -27.52 13.54 13.88
C ALA A 62 -27.27 12.52 12.76
N GLY A 63 -28.20 12.39 11.81
CA GLY A 63 -28.05 11.55 10.63
C GLY A 63 -26.86 11.98 9.74
N VAL A 64 -26.72 13.27 9.46
CA VAL A 64 -25.60 13.80 8.66
C VAL A 64 -24.26 13.57 9.35
N LEU A 65 -24.15 13.83 10.65
CA LEU A 65 -22.92 13.58 11.41
C LEU A 65 -22.54 12.10 11.42
N TYR A 66 -23.52 11.21 11.54
CA TYR A 66 -23.31 9.77 11.46
C TYR A 66 -22.81 9.34 10.08
N GLN A 67 -23.40 9.87 9.00
CA GLN A 67 -22.99 9.58 7.62
C GLN A 67 -21.57 10.08 7.33
N VAL A 68 -21.21 11.28 7.81
CA VAL A 68 -19.83 11.81 7.71
C VAL A 68 -18.83 10.94 8.48
N GLY A 69 -19.25 10.38 9.61
CA GLY A 69 -18.44 9.42 10.37
C GLY A 69 -18.16 8.14 9.58
N GLN A 70 -19.20 7.53 8.99
CA GLN A 70 -19.05 6.33 8.16
C GLN A 70 -18.22 6.60 6.91
N SER A 71 -18.46 7.70 6.20
CA SER A 71 -17.69 8.03 4.98
C SER A 71 -16.20 8.21 5.26
N LYS A 72 -15.84 8.74 6.45
CA LYS A 72 -14.44 8.85 6.87
C LYS A 72 -13.82 7.50 7.19
N ALA A 73 -14.58 6.60 7.82
CA ALA A 73 -14.13 5.24 8.12
C ALA A 73 -13.90 4.45 6.82
N ASP A 74 -14.87 4.48 5.90
CA ASP A 74 -14.77 3.80 4.60
C ASP A 74 -13.62 4.36 3.76
N ALA A 75 -13.44 5.69 3.74
CA ALA A 75 -12.33 6.32 3.04
C ALA A 75 -10.97 5.95 3.63
N LYS A 76 -10.89 5.74 4.95
CA LYS A 76 -9.66 5.25 5.60
C LYS A 76 -9.38 3.81 5.20
N GLU A 77 -10.38 2.93 5.28
CA GLU A 77 -10.25 1.52 4.92
C GLU A 77 -9.79 1.35 3.46
N GLN A 78 -10.40 2.10 2.53
CA GLN A 78 -9.98 2.09 1.12
C GLN A 78 -8.54 2.58 0.92
N ARG A 79 -8.10 3.60 1.67
CA ARG A 79 -6.70 4.07 1.62
C ARG A 79 -5.75 3.02 2.17
N ASP A 80 -6.12 2.33 3.23
CA ASP A 80 -5.32 1.27 3.83
C ASP A 80 -5.19 0.08 2.85
N GLU A 81 -6.30 -0.32 2.21
CA GLU A 81 -6.31 -1.32 1.12
C GLU A 81 -5.37 -0.96 -0.03
N ARG A 82 -5.43 0.29 -0.51
CA ARG A 82 -4.55 0.78 -1.57
C ARG A 82 -3.09 0.80 -1.13
N GLY A 83 -2.82 1.17 0.12
CA GLY A 83 -1.48 1.08 0.70
C GLY A 83 -0.93 -0.35 0.71
N ARG A 84 -1.77 -1.34 1.08
CA ARG A 84 -1.41 -2.77 1.03
C ARG A 84 -1.13 -3.24 -0.40
N ALA A 85 -2.00 -2.88 -1.35
CA ALA A 85 -1.81 -3.22 -2.77
C ALA A 85 -0.53 -2.59 -3.36
N ALA A 86 -0.27 -1.32 -3.04
CA ALA A 86 0.94 -0.63 -3.49
C ALA A 86 2.22 -1.24 -2.91
N HIS A 87 2.19 -1.70 -1.66
CA HIS A 87 3.29 -2.44 -1.06
C HIS A 87 3.57 -3.76 -1.80
N LEU A 88 2.54 -4.54 -2.14
CA LEU A 88 2.72 -5.78 -2.91
C LEU A 88 3.30 -5.51 -4.30
N LEU A 89 2.80 -4.49 -5.01
CA LEU A 89 3.35 -4.13 -6.31
C LEU A 89 4.81 -3.64 -6.21
N ALA A 90 5.13 -2.86 -5.17
CA ALA A 90 6.48 -2.41 -4.91
C ALA A 90 7.43 -3.58 -4.63
N TYR A 91 6.97 -4.59 -3.89
CA TYR A 91 7.69 -5.84 -3.65
C TYR A 91 7.96 -6.56 -4.98
N ASP A 92 6.93 -6.84 -5.80
CA ASP A 92 7.09 -7.58 -7.05
C ASP A 92 8.05 -6.89 -8.03
N ALA A 93 7.93 -5.57 -8.15
CA ALA A 93 8.81 -4.77 -9.01
C ALA A 93 10.26 -4.76 -8.49
N PHE A 94 10.44 -4.59 -7.18
CA PHE A 94 11.76 -4.56 -6.57
C PHE A 94 12.43 -5.94 -6.59
N GLU A 95 11.69 -7.02 -6.35
CA GLU A 95 12.15 -8.39 -6.48
C GLU A 95 12.59 -8.68 -7.92
N THR A 96 11.75 -8.36 -8.92
CA THR A 96 12.08 -8.58 -10.33
C THR A 96 13.38 -7.87 -10.74
N VAL A 97 13.57 -6.61 -10.32
CA VAL A 97 14.80 -5.86 -10.56
C VAL A 97 15.99 -6.46 -9.81
N THR A 98 15.77 -6.93 -8.58
CA THR A 98 16.78 -7.60 -7.75
C THR A 98 17.27 -8.89 -8.41
N GLU A 99 16.36 -9.72 -8.93
CA GLU A 99 16.72 -10.94 -9.65
C GLU A 99 17.52 -10.63 -10.92
N ARG A 100 17.16 -9.56 -11.64
CA ARG A 100 17.89 -9.11 -12.82
C ARG A 100 19.29 -8.61 -12.46
N LEU A 101 19.43 -7.85 -11.36
CA LEU A 101 20.72 -7.39 -10.86
C LEU A 101 21.60 -8.58 -10.44
N GLN A 102 21.06 -9.55 -9.70
CA GLN A 102 21.79 -10.76 -9.30
C GLN A 102 22.27 -11.58 -10.49
N ALA A 103 21.42 -11.73 -11.51
CA ALA A 103 21.79 -12.39 -12.73
C ALA A 103 23.00 -11.73 -13.40
N MET A 104 23.08 -10.39 -13.36
CA MET A 104 24.22 -9.63 -13.89
C MET A 104 25.50 -9.72 -13.06
N LEU A 105 25.36 -9.94 -11.75
CA LEU A 105 26.48 -10.11 -10.83
C LEU A 105 27.13 -11.49 -10.96
N LYS A 106 26.33 -12.52 -11.27
CA LYS A 106 26.85 -13.87 -11.55
C LYS A 106 27.65 -13.85 -12.86
N ALA A 107 28.90 -14.31 -12.82
CA ALA A 107 29.84 -14.29 -13.96
C ALA A 107 29.49 -15.30 -15.08
N SER A 108 28.22 -15.67 -15.25
CA SER A 108 27.81 -16.73 -16.17
C SER A 108 27.71 -16.22 -17.61
N ARG A 109 28.41 -16.89 -18.53
CA ARG A 109 28.46 -16.61 -19.98
C ARG A 109 27.14 -16.88 -20.72
N ALA A 110 26.05 -17.20 -20.03
CA ALA A 110 24.76 -17.54 -20.64
C ALA A 110 23.88 -16.28 -20.85
N TYR A 111 24.17 -15.51 -21.90
CA TYR A 111 23.53 -14.22 -22.17
C TYR A 111 22.06 -14.22 -22.69
N PRO A 112 21.48 -15.26 -23.33
CA PRO A 112 20.19 -15.07 -24.01
C PRO A 112 18.99 -14.98 -23.06
N THR A 113 18.99 -15.69 -21.93
CA THR A 113 17.84 -15.75 -21.02
C THR A 113 17.56 -14.44 -20.30
N HIS A 114 18.50 -13.50 -20.32
CA HIS A 114 18.37 -12.25 -19.57
C HIS A 114 17.65 -11.13 -20.33
N ARG A 115 17.53 -11.23 -21.67
CA ARG A 115 16.75 -10.27 -22.47
C ARG A 115 15.26 -10.35 -22.16
N LEU A 116 14.74 -11.56 -22.02
CA LEU A 116 13.33 -11.83 -21.68
C LEU A 116 12.93 -11.27 -20.30
N ARG A 117 13.88 -11.06 -19.39
CA ARG A 117 13.61 -10.44 -18.08
C ARG A 117 13.50 -8.92 -18.15
N GLY A 118 14.00 -8.29 -19.21
CA GLY A 118 13.95 -6.83 -19.39
C GLY A 118 12.53 -6.30 -19.60
N GLU A 119 11.74 -6.99 -20.44
CA GLU A 119 10.36 -6.62 -20.73
C GLU A 119 9.48 -6.71 -19.49
N ARG A 120 9.48 -7.86 -18.80
CA ARG A 120 8.78 -8.03 -17.51
C ARG A 120 9.14 -6.95 -16.49
N THR A 121 10.43 -6.60 -16.39
CA THR A 121 10.88 -5.55 -15.48
C THR A 121 10.30 -4.18 -15.87
N ASN A 122 10.25 -3.86 -17.16
CA ASN A 122 9.68 -2.62 -17.65
C ASN A 122 8.18 -2.53 -17.39
N GLU A 123 7.45 -3.64 -17.58
CA GLU A 123 6.02 -3.74 -17.29
C GLU A 123 5.74 -3.51 -15.79
N MET A 124 6.50 -4.16 -14.90
CA MET A 124 6.35 -3.95 -13.45
C MET A 124 6.65 -2.49 -13.04
N ILE A 125 7.67 -1.88 -13.64
CA ILE A 125 7.98 -0.46 -13.39
C ILE A 125 6.90 0.46 -13.97
N ALA A 126 6.30 0.12 -15.11
CA ALA A 126 5.18 0.85 -15.68
C ALA A 126 3.95 0.76 -14.75
N ALA A 127 3.63 -0.44 -14.25
CA ALA A 127 2.57 -0.62 -13.27
C ALA A 127 2.79 0.23 -12.00
N MET A 128 4.03 0.32 -11.48
CA MET A 128 4.34 1.22 -10.35
C MET A 128 4.12 2.72 -10.67
N ARG A 129 4.18 3.12 -11.95
CA ARG A 129 3.91 4.50 -12.37
C ARG A 129 2.42 4.79 -12.48
N GLU A 130 1.62 3.78 -12.80
CA GLU A 130 0.17 3.88 -12.96
C GLU A 130 -0.58 3.95 -11.62
N ILE A 131 0.06 3.57 -10.51
CA ILE A 131 -0.51 3.78 -9.18
C ILE A 131 -0.81 5.26 -8.94
N ASP A 132 -2.08 5.57 -8.68
CA ASP A 132 -2.50 6.90 -8.26
C ASP A 132 -1.99 7.21 -6.85
N THR A 133 -0.91 7.97 -6.79
CA THR A 133 -0.24 8.35 -5.55
C THR A 133 -1.08 9.22 -4.62
N SER A 134 -2.13 9.88 -5.13
CA SER A 134 -3.03 10.71 -4.30
C SER A 134 -3.85 9.87 -3.31
N THR A 135 -3.96 8.58 -3.59
CA THR A 135 -4.78 7.64 -2.84
C THR A 135 -4.01 6.83 -1.80
N LEU A 136 -2.68 6.95 -1.80
CA LEU A 136 -1.81 6.26 -0.88
C LEU A 136 -1.84 6.91 0.51
N PRO A 137 -1.59 6.13 1.59
CA PRO A 137 -1.36 6.69 2.90
C PRO A 137 -0.23 7.75 2.86
N PRO A 138 -0.43 8.96 3.42
CA PRO A 138 0.55 10.04 3.33
C PRO A 138 1.94 9.67 3.85
N ILE A 139 2.00 8.82 4.88
CA ILE A 139 3.25 8.32 5.46
C ILE A 139 4.03 7.38 4.53
N MET A 140 3.35 6.69 3.61
CA MET A 140 3.96 5.78 2.64
C MET A 140 4.42 6.50 1.36
N LEU A 141 3.78 7.63 1.04
CA LEU A 141 3.91 8.32 -0.25
C LEU A 141 5.35 8.69 -0.61
N ALA A 142 6.07 9.32 0.32
CA ALA A 142 7.43 9.80 0.07
C ALA A 142 8.39 8.64 -0.22
N ASP A 143 8.32 7.57 0.57
CA ASP A 143 9.17 6.40 0.41
C ASP A 143 8.80 5.60 -0.83
N PHE A 144 7.50 5.50 -1.18
CA PHE A 144 7.04 4.86 -2.41
C PHE A 144 7.59 5.55 -3.66
N ILE A 145 7.52 6.89 -3.72
CA ILE A 145 8.07 7.67 -4.85
C ILE A 145 9.59 7.47 -4.95
N ARG A 146 10.30 7.51 -3.81
CA ARG A 146 11.75 7.29 -3.78
C ARG A 146 12.10 5.88 -4.25
N LEU A 147 11.41 4.86 -3.74
CA LEU A 147 11.60 3.47 -4.17
C LEU A 147 11.39 3.35 -5.69
N ARG A 148 10.26 3.84 -6.22
CA ARG A 148 9.95 3.84 -7.65
C ARG A 148 11.09 4.43 -8.50
N SER A 149 11.63 5.58 -8.08
CA SER A 149 12.76 6.21 -8.77
C SER A 149 14.03 5.36 -8.73
N ARG A 150 14.31 4.69 -7.61
CA ARG A 150 15.50 3.84 -7.44
C ARG A 150 15.39 2.55 -8.24
N VAL A 151 14.23 1.90 -8.24
CA VAL A 151 13.91 0.72 -9.06
C VAL A 151 14.13 1.04 -10.55
N PHE A 152 13.62 2.18 -11.03
CA PHE A 152 13.87 2.63 -12.39
C PHE A 152 15.35 2.85 -12.69
N ALA A 153 16.09 3.52 -11.80
CA ALA A 153 17.51 3.78 -11.98
C ALA A 153 18.36 2.49 -12.04
N ILE A 154 18.04 1.48 -11.22
CA ILE A 154 18.70 0.17 -11.26
C ILE A 154 18.44 -0.48 -12.63
N ASN A 155 17.18 -0.52 -13.06
CA ASN A 155 16.78 -1.10 -14.34
C ASN A 155 17.46 -0.42 -15.54
N GLN A 156 17.57 0.91 -15.52
CA GLN A 156 18.26 1.68 -16.55
C GLN A 156 19.74 1.33 -16.62
N ARG A 157 20.44 1.29 -15.48
CA ARG A 157 21.87 0.96 -15.42
C ARG A 157 22.15 -0.47 -15.89
N ILE A 158 21.30 -1.42 -15.54
CA ILE A 158 21.38 -2.78 -16.07
C ILE A 158 21.22 -2.79 -17.59
N THR A 159 20.25 -2.04 -18.10
CA THR A 159 19.98 -1.94 -19.54
C THR A 159 21.14 -1.28 -20.31
N GLU A 160 21.78 -0.26 -19.73
CA GLU A 160 22.98 0.36 -20.30
C GLU A 160 24.15 -0.63 -20.40
N ILE A 161 24.33 -1.50 -19.40
CA ILE A 161 25.35 -2.55 -19.46
C ILE A 161 25.06 -3.48 -20.63
N TYR A 162 23.84 -4.00 -20.77
CA TYR A 162 23.47 -4.85 -21.91
C TYR A 162 23.72 -4.18 -23.26
N LYS A 163 23.29 -2.91 -23.42
CA LYS A 163 23.52 -2.15 -24.65
C LYS A 163 25.01 -1.95 -24.94
N SER A 164 25.83 -1.74 -23.91
CA SER A 164 27.28 -1.59 -24.07
C SER A 164 27.95 -2.92 -24.46
N GLU A 165 27.50 -4.03 -23.90
CA GLU A 165 28.04 -5.37 -24.19
C GLU A 165 27.68 -5.83 -25.60
N GLU A 166 26.45 -5.58 -26.04
CA GLU A 166 26.00 -5.89 -27.41
C GLU A 166 26.84 -5.18 -28.48
N LYS A 167 27.13 -3.89 -28.28
CA LYS A 167 27.98 -3.12 -29.21
C LYS A 167 29.44 -3.59 -29.24
N THR A 168 29.92 -4.23 -28.17
CA THR A 168 31.34 -4.62 -28.01
C THR A 168 31.68 -5.95 -28.69
N SER A 169 30.67 -6.71 -29.11
CA SER A 169 30.85 -7.93 -29.91
C SER A 169 31.66 -7.69 -31.21
N ASN A 170 31.81 -6.42 -31.64
CA ASN A 170 32.52 -6.03 -32.87
C ASN A 170 34.01 -5.67 -32.67
N GLY A 171 34.66 -6.07 -31.56
CA GLY A 171 36.13 -6.15 -31.50
C GLY A 171 36.89 -5.34 -30.43
N ASN A 172 36.23 -4.80 -29.39
CA ASN A 172 36.90 -3.92 -28.40
C ASN A 172 36.68 -4.33 -26.92
N SER A 173 36.95 -5.60 -26.60
CA SER A 173 36.52 -6.26 -25.34
C SER A 173 37.22 -5.81 -24.04
N GLY A 174 38.41 -5.21 -24.12
CA GLY A 174 39.23 -4.88 -22.93
C GLY A 174 38.76 -3.63 -22.17
N ARG A 175 38.43 -2.55 -22.89
CA ARG A 175 38.10 -1.23 -22.30
C ARG A 175 36.74 -1.21 -21.57
N ASN A 176 35.85 -2.14 -21.91
CA ASN A 176 34.49 -2.20 -21.38
C ASN A 176 34.40 -2.86 -19.98
N LYS A 177 35.37 -3.70 -19.58
CA LYS A 177 35.32 -4.41 -18.27
C LYS A 177 35.31 -3.45 -17.07
N GLY A 178 36.14 -2.40 -17.11
CA GLY A 178 36.21 -1.40 -16.03
C GLY A 178 34.92 -0.57 -15.93
N GLU A 179 34.37 -0.18 -17.07
CA GLU A 179 33.13 0.61 -17.13
C GLU A 179 31.91 -0.22 -16.70
N ARG A 180 31.82 -1.49 -17.13
CA ARG A 180 30.84 -2.47 -16.64
C ARG A 180 30.88 -2.57 -15.12
N ARG A 181 32.07 -2.74 -14.54
CA ARG A 181 32.22 -2.83 -13.07
C ARG A 181 31.75 -1.56 -12.37
N LYS A 182 32.08 -0.38 -12.89
CA LYS A 182 31.61 0.91 -12.36
C LYS A 182 30.08 1.02 -12.39
N ARG A 183 29.44 0.67 -13.51
CA ARG A 183 27.97 0.67 -13.64
C ARG A 183 27.31 -0.32 -12.68
N LEU A 184 27.85 -1.52 -12.53
CA LEU A 184 27.34 -2.52 -11.59
C LEU A 184 27.50 -2.09 -10.13
N ASN A 185 28.67 -1.57 -9.74
CA ASN A 185 28.87 -0.97 -8.40
C ASN A 185 27.82 0.10 -8.12
N SER A 186 27.60 0.99 -9.08
CA SER A 186 26.61 2.05 -8.96
C SER A 186 25.19 1.47 -8.82
N ALA A 187 24.79 0.51 -9.65
CA ALA A 187 23.49 -0.15 -9.58
C ALA A 187 23.26 -0.83 -8.22
N VAL A 188 24.28 -1.52 -7.70
CA VAL A 188 24.27 -2.14 -6.36
C VAL A 188 24.10 -1.10 -5.25
N GLN A 189 24.79 0.05 -5.34
CA GLN A 189 24.64 1.12 -4.35
C GLN A 189 23.20 1.64 -4.32
N VAL A 190 22.61 1.90 -5.49
CA VAL A 190 21.22 2.36 -5.57
C VAL A 190 20.23 1.28 -5.11
N TRP A 191 20.53 0.01 -5.33
CA TRP A 191 19.75 -1.11 -4.76
C TRP A 191 19.79 -1.13 -3.23
N LYS A 192 20.94 -0.89 -2.61
CA LYS A 192 21.04 -0.79 -1.14
C LYS A 192 20.20 0.38 -0.59
N GLU A 193 20.26 1.55 -1.24
CA GLU A 193 19.43 2.69 -0.88
C GLU A 193 17.93 2.38 -1.05
N ALA A 194 17.56 1.66 -2.12
CA ALA A 194 16.19 1.21 -2.36
C ALA A 194 15.65 0.31 -1.25
N LEU A 195 16.50 -0.56 -0.69
CA LEU A 195 16.13 -1.47 0.40
C LEU A 195 15.61 -0.70 1.62
N THR A 196 16.24 0.42 2.00
CA THR A 196 15.76 1.25 3.11
C THR A 196 14.36 1.80 2.88
N TYR A 197 14.06 2.27 1.65
CA TYR A 197 12.72 2.75 1.33
C TYR A 197 11.69 1.62 1.30
N PHE A 198 12.09 0.44 0.83
CA PHE A 198 11.25 -0.75 0.85
C PHE A 198 10.90 -1.17 2.29
N ASP A 199 11.89 -1.22 3.19
CA ASP A 199 11.69 -1.55 4.60
C ASP A 199 10.72 -0.58 5.31
N ASN A 200 10.80 0.72 4.99
CA ASN A 200 9.88 1.72 5.52
C ASN A 200 8.44 1.52 5.00
N ILE A 201 8.29 1.22 3.71
CA ILE A 201 6.98 0.91 3.10
C ILE A 201 6.40 -0.35 3.74
N GLN A 202 7.21 -1.40 3.91
CA GLN A 202 6.80 -2.65 4.56
C GLN A 202 6.39 -2.44 6.03
N THR A 203 7.14 -1.62 6.77
CA THR A 203 6.80 -1.25 8.16
C THR A 203 5.45 -0.53 8.20
N THR A 204 5.21 0.38 7.26
CA THR A 204 3.92 1.08 7.15
C THR A 204 2.80 0.12 6.75
N ALA A 205 3.03 -0.73 5.75
CA ALA A 205 2.06 -1.69 5.23
C ALA A 205 1.63 -2.69 6.31
N THR A 206 2.56 -3.20 7.10
CA THR A 206 2.27 -4.08 8.24
C THR A 206 1.47 -3.36 9.32
N GLY A 207 1.76 -2.08 9.60
CA GLY A 207 0.97 -1.24 10.50
C GLY A 207 -0.50 -1.05 10.10
N ILE A 208 -0.82 -1.17 8.81
CA ILE A 208 -2.20 -1.10 8.26
C ILE A 208 -2.77 -2.49 7.91
N GLY A 209 -2.21 -3.58 8.46
CA GLY A 209 -2.72 -4.94 8.32
C GLY A 209 -2.22 -5.71 7.07
N GLY A 210 -1.19 -5.23 6.39
CA GLY A 210 -0.50 -5.95 5.32
C GLY A 210 0.42 -7.06 5.84
N SER A 211 0.70 -8.05 5.01
CA SER A 211 1.67 -9.10 5.32
C SER A 211 3.10 -8.67 4.97
N PRO A 212 4.09 -8.90 5.84
CA PRO A 212 5.49 -8.64 5.50
C PRO A 212 5.92 -9.50 4.31
N GLN A 213 6.78 -8.95 3.45
CA GLN A 213 7.35 -9.66 2.32
C GLN A 213 8.86 -9.71 2.50
N ASP A 214 9.45 -10.88 2.30
CA ASP A 214 10.90 -11.05 2.35
C ASP A 214 11.42 -11.25 0.93
N LEU A 215 12.48 -10.52 0.56
CA LEU A 215 13.11 -10.72 -0.74
C LEU A 215 13.68 -12.14 -0.81
N THR A 216 13.16 -12.94 -1.74
CA THR A 216 13.51 -14.37 -1.91
C THR A 216 15.02 -14.61 -2.04
N LYS A 217 15.76 -13.62 -2.55
CA LYS A 217 17.21 -13.69 -2.72
C LYS A 217 17.82 -12.35 -2.30
N PRO A 218 18.50 -12.25 -1.15
CA PRO A 218 19.35 -11.10 -0.89
C PRO A 218 20.49 -11.08 -1.92
N VAL A 219 20.83 -9.91 -2.45
CA VAL A 219 21.98 -9.80 -3.35
C VAL A 219 23.24 -10.13 -2.56
N GLU A 220 23.83 -11.29 -2.81
CA GLU A 220 25.16 -11.64 -2.32
C GLU A 220 26.20 -10.82 -3.07
N ILE A 221 26.54 -9.66 -2.51
CA ILE A 221 27.53 -8.75 -3.07
C ILE A 221 28.91 -9.21 -2.61
N THR A 222 29.43 -10.29 -3.18
CA THR A 222 30.83 -10.69 -3.00
C THR A 222 31.68 -10.03 -4.11
N GLY A 223 32.67 -9.20 -3.74
CA GLY A 223 33.66 -8.62 -4.67
C GLY A 223 33.35 -7.24 -5.29
N TYR A 224 32.23 -6.61 -4.94
CA TYR A 224 31.94 -5.21 -5.31
C TYR A 224 32.17 -4.33 -4.07
N ALA A 225 33.31 -3.63 -4.07
CA ALA A 225 33.80 -2.85 -2.94
C ALA A 225 32.90 -1.64 -2.68
N TYR A 226 32.46 -1.54 -1.43
CA TYR A 226 31.88 -0.34 -0.85
C TYR A 226 33.04 0.64 -0.55
N PRO A 227 32.94 1.95 -0.84
CA PRO A 227 33.74 2.90 -0.08
C PRO A 227 33.27 2.77 1.36
N ASP A 228 34.20 2.38 2.23
CA ASP A 228 33.97 1.98 3.61
C ASP A 228 33.41 3.15 4.44
N THR A 229 32.10 3.40 4.35
CA THR A 229 31.43 4.40 5.19
C THR A 229 30.03 3.93 5.60
N GLN A 230 29.98 3.58 6.89
CA GLN A 230 28.79 3.46 7.74
C GLN A 230 28.11 2.10 7.73
N ILE A 231 28.54 1.30 8.71
CA ILE A 231 27.80 0.24 9.37
C ILE A 231 26.42 0.79 9.72
N PHE A 232 25.42 0.52 8.90
CA PHE A 232 24.04 0.62 9.33
C PHE A 232 23.81 -0.54 10.29
N PRO A 233 23.49 -0.30 11.59
CA PRO A 233 23.11 -1.38 12.46
C PRO A 233 21.88 -2.03 11.83
N ARG A 234 21.94 -3.36 11.59
CA ARG A 234 20.76 -4.20 11.36
C ARG A 234 19.84 -3.97 12.57
N ARG A 235 18.97 -2.98 12.51
CA ARG A 235 17.94 -2.78 13.52
C ARG A 235 17.01 -3.98 13.38
N SER A 236 17.10 -4.87 14.35
CA SER A 236 16.14 -5.92 14.65
C SER A 236 14.78 -5.31 15.03
N VAL A 237 14.14 -4.60 14.10
CA VAL A 237 12.84 -3.93 14.32
C VAL A 237 11.75 -4.94 14.65
N LEU A 238 11.90 -6.20 14.24
CA LEU A 238 10.96 -7.27 14.56
C LEU A 238 10.92 -7.68 16.04
N LYS A 239 11.86 -7.24 16.89
CA LYS A 239 11.84 -7.60 18.32
C LYS A 239 11.10 -6.60 19.22
N ARG A 240 10.74 -5.40 18.73
CA ARG A 240 10.05 -4.38 19.56
C ARG A 240 8.52 -4.38 19.44
N ILE A 241 7.96 -4.94 18.37
CA ILE A 241 6.50 -4.96 18.19
C ILE A 241 5.86 -6.07 19.05
N SER A 242 6.57 -7.15 19.38
CA SER A 242 6.06 -8.19 20.28
C SER A 242 6.01 -7.78 21.76
N GLU A 243 6.77 -6.77 22.19
CA GLU A 243 6.83 -6.35 23.60
C GLU A 243 5.83 -5.22 23.94
N THR A 244 5.22 -4.58 22.95
CA THR A 244 4.23 -3.50 23.15
C THR A 244 2.77 -3.93 22.97
N LEU A 245 2.52 -5.20 22.60
CA LEU A 245 1.16 -5.76 22.45
C LEU A 245 0.74 -6.71 23.59
N ILE A 246 1.52 -6.77 24.68
CA ILE A 246 1.24 -7.61 25.87
C ILE A 246 1.03 -6.74 27.14
N LYS A 247 0.81 -5.43 26.99
CA LYS A 247 0.32 -4.55 28.08
C LYS A 247 -0.93 -3.84 27.62
#